data_AF-A0A0A3AL79-F1
#
_entry.id   AF-A0A0A3AL79-F1
#
_cell.length_a   1.000
_cell.length_b   1.000
_cell.length_c   1.000
_cell.angle_alpha   90.00
_cell.angle_beta   90.00
_cell.angle_gamma   90.00
#
_symmetry.space_group_name_H-M   'P 1'
#
loop_
_entity.id
_entity.type
_entity.pdbx_description
1 polymer ?
#
loop_
_entity_poly.entity_id
_entity_poly.type
_entity_poly.pdbx_seq_one_letter_code
_entity_poly.pdbx_strand_id
1 'polypeptide(L)'
;MRYVLQVTQPLYGGQGSALALQLAQTLLKCGHQLDQVFFYREGVYHGNAYTYPASDEPNLLLQWQAFARQYQVRLNLCVAAAQRRGVVSAQSAVDGMQDNLAAGFEIAGLGEFTRAVLDADRLISI
;
A
#
# COMPACT_ATOMS: atom_id res chain seq x y z
N MET A 1 -4.24 -20.44 -3.08
CA MET A 1 -4.46 -19.84 -1.75
C MET A 1 -4.70 -18.35 -1.91
N ARG A 2 -5.50 -17.77 -1.01
CA ARG A 2 -5.78 -16.34 -0.92
C ARG A 2 -4.89 -15.71 0.14
N TYR A 3 -4.21 -14.63 -0.23
CA TYR A 3 -3.30 -13.90 0.62
C TYR A 3 -3.81 -12.49 0.89
N VAL A 4 -3.48 -11.98 2.07
CA VAL A 4 -3.42 -10.55 2.36
C VAL A 4 -1.97 -10.22 2.72
N LEU A 5 -1.46 -9.12 2.17
CA LEU A 5 -0.13 -8.62 2.49
C LEU A 5 -0.27 -7.35 3.34
N GLN A 6 0.38 -7.32 4.49
CA GLN A 6 0.49 -6.12 5.30
C GLN A 6 1.90 -5.54 5.17
N VAL A 7 2.01 -4.28 4.76
CA VAL A 7 3.30 -3.59 4.63
C VAL A 7 3.40 -2.53 5.73
N THR A 8 4.39 -2.70 6.60
CA THR A 8 4.66 -1.84 7.76
C THR A 8 5.90 -0.98 7.60
N GLN A 9 6.82 -1.38 6.72
CA GLN A 9 8.05 -0.67 6.38
C GLN A 9 7.77 0.53 5.48
N PRO A 10 8.58 1.60 5.56
CA PRO A 10 8.44 2.77 4.68
C PRO A 10 8.72 2.45 3.21
N LEU A 11 8.30 3.35 2.32
CA LEU A 11 8.53 3.25 0.87
C LEU A 11 10.04 3.29 0.52
N TYR A 12 10.78 4.18 1.18
CA TYR A 12 12.24 4.34 1.07
C TYR A 12 12.89 4.30 2.47
N GLY A 13 14.20 4.07 2.53
CA GLY A 13 14.96 3.95 3.80
C GLY A 13 15.26 2.51 4.22
N GLY A 14 14.85 1.52 3.43
CA GLY A 14 15.16 0.10 3.64
C GLY A 14 14.74 -0.76 2.45
N GLN A 15 14.84 -2.08 2.60
CA GLN A 15 14.49 -3.04 1.53
C GLN A 15 13.05 -3.57 1.63
N GLY A 16 12.31 -3.23 2.70
CA GLY A 16 11.00 -3.80 2.99
C GLY A 16 9.97 -3.58 1.89
N SER A 17 9.88 -2.37 1.33
CA SER A 17 8.95 -2.06 0.23
C SER A 17 9.25 -2.87 -1.03
N ALA A 18 10.51 -2.90 -1.45
CA ALA A 18 10.93 -3.64 -2.65
C ALA A 18 10.69 -5.16 -2.47
N LEU A 19 11.01 -5.71 -1.32
CA LEU A 19 10.76 -7.12 -1.00
C LEU A 19 9.26 -7.45 -0.99
N ALA A 20 8.44 -6.59 -0.39
CA ALA A 20 6.99 -6.76 -0.36
C ALA A 20 6.39 -6.74 -1.78
N LEU A 21 6.87 -5.85 -2.65
CA LEU A 21 6.43 -5.79 -4.04
C LEU A 21 6.83 -7.06 -4.82
N GLN A 22 8.08 -7.51 -4.67
CA GLN A 22 8.57 -8.74 -5.31
C GLN A 22 7.79 -9.97 -4.83
N LEU A 23 7.48 -10.05 -3.53
CA LEU A 23 6.66 -11.11 -2.97
C LEU A 23 5.24 -11.07 -3.57
N ALA A 24 4.60 -9.91 -3.58
CA ALA A 24 3.25 -9.73 -4.12
C ALA A 24 3.16 -10.19 -5.59
N GLN A 25 4.13 -9.79 -6.41
CA GLN A 25 4.24 -10.23 -7.80
C GLN A 25 4.47 -11.74 -7.91
N THR A 26 5.31 -12.31 -7.05
CA THR A 26 5.64 -13.74 -7.07
C THR A 26 4.43 -14.59 -6.69
N LEU A 27 3.68 -14.20 -5.65
CA LEU A 27 2.46 -14.88 -5.23
C LEU A 27 1.48 -15.01 -6.40
N LEU A 28 1.25 -13.92 -7.13
CA LEU A 28 0.35 -13.91 -8.28
C LEU A 28 0.89 -14.74 -9.46
N LYS A 29 2.20 -14.67 -9.74
CA LYS A 29 2.84 -15.51 -10.78
C LYS A 29 2.75 -17.01 -10.46
N CYS A 30 2.75 -17.39 -9.18
CA CYS A 30 2.55 -18.76 -8.73
C CYS A 30 1.08 -19.20 -8.75
N GLY A 31 0.16 -18.38 -9.27
CA GLY A 31 -1.27 -18.70 -9.35
C GLY A 31 -2.04 -18.54 -8.03
N HIS A 32 -1.46 -17.85 -7.05
CA HIS A 32 -2.19 -17.48 -5.84
C HIS A 32 -3.02 -16.20 -6.07
N GLN A 33 -3.96 -15.95 -5.17
CA GLN A 33 -4.75 -14.73 -5.15
C GLN A 33 -4.20 -13.79 -4.09
N LEU A 34 -4.10 -12.51 -4.39
CA LEU A 34 -3.79 -11.46 -3.43
C LEU A 34 -4.98 -10.50 -3.35
N ASP A 35 -5.73 -10.56 -2.23
CA ASP A 35 -6.97 -9.81 -2.08
C ASP A 35 -6.73 -8.30 -1.94
N GLN A 36 -5.77 -7.95 -1.10
CA GLN A 36 -5.32 -6.57 -0.93
C GLN A 36 -3.89 -6.51 -0.36
N VAL A 37 -3.29 -5.34 -0.54
CA VAL A 37 -2.10 -4.93 0.20
C VAL A 37 -2.52 -3.82 1.17
N PHE A 38 -2.32 -4.06 2.47
CA PHE A 38 -2.68 -3.14 3.53
C PHE A 38 -1.44 -2.47 4.12
N PHE A 39 -1.35 -1.16 3.95
CA PHE A 39 -0.26 -0.33 4.43
C PHE A 39 -0.58 0.21 5.84
N TYR A 40 0.31 -0.08 6.79
CA TYR A 40 0.18 0.32 8.19
C TYR A 40 1.51 0.86 8.72
N ARG A 41 1.49 1.51 9.91
CA ARG A 41 2.69 2.15 10.50
C ARG A 41 3.38 3.08 9.50
N GLU A 42 4.64 2.83 9.15
CA GLU A 42 5.41 3.63 8.20
C GLU A 42 5.09 3.28 6.74
N GLY A 43 4.47 2.13 6.51
CA GLY A 43 3.97 1.72 5.19
C GLY A 43 3.00 2.72 4.57
N VAL A 44 2.29 3.52 5.35
CA VAL A 44 1.36 4.53 4.81
C VAL A 44 2.05 5.59 3.95
N TYR A 45 3.37 5.78 4.07
CA TYR A 45 4.11 6.68 3.18
C TYR A 45 4.12 6.20 1.72
N HIS A 46 3.74 4.95 1.44
CA HIS A 46 3.55 4.46 0.06
C HIS A 46 2.44 5.22 -0.68
N GLY A 47 1.44 5.75 0.03
CA GLY A 47 0.38 6.53 -0.58
C GLY A 47 0.68 8.02 -0.69
N ASN A 48 1.91 8.48 -0.46
CA ASN A 48 2.26 9.90 -0.61
C ASN A 48 2.60 10.23 -2.07
N ALA A 49 1.72 10.98 -2.74
CA ALA A 49 1.85 11.43 -4.13
C ALA A 49 3.09 12.29 -4.38
N TYR A 50 3.62 12.94 -3.34
CA TYR A 50 4.79 13.82 -3.43
C TYR A 50 6.12 13.07 -3.27
N THR A 51 6.12 11.74 -3.39
CA THR A 51 7.37 10.98 -3.37
C THR A 51 8.01 10.98 -4.76
N TYR A 52 9.14 11.66 -4.90
CA TYR A 52 9.96 11.69 -6.11
C TYR A 52 11.42 11.33 -5.79
N PRO A 53 11.89 10.11 -6.12
CA PRO A 53 13.29 9.74 -5.94
C PRO A 53 14.19 10.40 -7.00
N ALA A 54 15.51 10.23 -6.87
CA ALA A 54 16.46 10.68 -7.88
C ALA A 54 16.25 9.93 -9.22
N SER A 55 16.72 10.51 -10.33
CA SER A 55 16.51 9.95 -11.68
C SER A 55 17.20 8.61 -11.92
N ASP A 56 18.24 8.31 -11.15
CA ASP A 56 19.02 7.08 -11.17
C ASP A 56 18.54 6.03 -10.13
N GLU A 57 17.49 6.35 -9.37
CA GLU A 57 16.89 5.47 -8.36
C GLU A 57 15.60 4.81 -8.86
N PRO A 58 15.27 3.60 -8.38
CA PRO A 58 13.99 2.97 -8.68
C PRO A 58 12.83 3.77 -8.08
N ASN A 59 11.85 4.14 -8.92
CA ASN A 59 10.60 4.73 -8.46
C ASN A 59 9.62 3.67 -7.97
N LEU A 60 9.72 3.33 -6.68
CA LEU A 60 8.90 2.31 -6.04
C LEU A 60 7.42 2.70 -6.00
N LEU A 61 7.10 4.00 -5.87
CA LEU A 61 5.72 4.48 -5.92
C LEU A 61 5.06 4.09 -7.24
N LEU A 62 5.71 4.43 -8.37
CA LEU A 62 5.22 4.09 -9.70
C LEU A 62 5.15 2.57 -9.90
N GLN A 63 6.10 1.81 -9.36
CA GLN A 63 6.08 0.35 -9.46
C GLN A 63 4.90 -0.27 -8.70
N TRP A 64 4.57 0.23 -7.51
CA TRP A 64 3.38 -0.19 -6.77
C TRP A 64 2.09 0.15 -7.51
N GLN A 65 1.99 1.35 -8.09
CA GLN A 65 0.84 1.76 -8.90
C GLN A 65 0.68 0.90 -10.16
N ALA A 66 1.79 0.60 -10.84
CA ALA A 66 1.80 -0.26 -12.01
C ALA A 66 1.38 -1.69 -11.64
N PHE A 67 1.89 -2.22 -10.52
CA PHE A 67 1.50 -3.51 -9.99
C PHE A 67 -0.01 -3.58 -9.71
N ALA A 68 -0.56 -2.61 -8.97
CA ALA A 68 -1.98 -2.56 -8.65
C ALA A 68 -2.84 -2.51 -9.91
N ARG A 69 -2.45 -1.71 -10.90
CA ARG A 69 -3.16 -1.62 -12.18
C ARG A 69 -3.07 -2.92 -12.98
N GLN A 70 -1.89 -3.53 -13.05
CA GLN A 70 -1.68 -4.75 -13.83
C GLN A 70 -2.47 -5.94 -13.26
N TYR A 71 -2.46 -6.10 -11.94
CA TYR A 71 -3.03 -7.25 -11.27
C TYR A 71 -4.39 -6.99 -10.63
N GLN A 72 -4.90 -5.76 -10.71
CA GLN A 72 -6.17 -5.33 -10.10
C GLN A 72 -6.21 -5.59 -8.59
N VAL A 73 -5.08 -5.34 -7.91
CA VAL A 73 -4.93 -5.50 -6.47
C VAL A 73 -5.13 -4.15 -5.79
N ARG A 74 -5.97 -4.12 -4.74
CA ARG A 74 -6.25 -2.91 -3.96
C ARG A 74 -5.08 -2.56 -3.04
N LEU A 75 -4.70 -1.28 -3.03
CA LEU A 75 -3.64 -0.73 -2.18
C LEU A 75 -4.26 0.15 -1.09
N ASN A 76 -4.49 -0.45 0.07
CA ASN A 76 -5.27 0.15 1.14
C ASN A 76 -4.37 0.72 2.24
N LEU A 77 -4.52 1.99 2.59
CA LEU A 77 -3.83 2.63 3.71
C LEU A 77 -4.73 2.68 4.94
N CYS A 78 -4.18 2.34 6.10
CA CYS A 78 -4.88 2.56 7.36
C CYS A 78 -5.14 4.06 7.58
N VAL A 79 -6.43 4.46 7.60
CA VAL A 79 -6.86 5.86 7.79
C VAL A 79 -6.19 6.56 8.97
N ALA A 80 -6.23 5.96 10.15
CA ALA A 80 -5.71 6.58 11.36
C ALA A 80 -4.17 6.70 11.35
N ALA A 81 -3.47 5.75 10.70
CA ALA A 81 -2.02 5.80 10.58
C ALA A 81 -1.56 6.80 9.51
N ALA A 82 -2.31 6.92 8.41
CA ALA A 82 -2.07 7.84 7.31
C ALA A 82 -2.25 9.29 7.76
N GLN A 83 -3.38 9.62 8.41
CA GLN A 83 -3.65 10.96 8.93
C GLN A 83 -2.58 11.44 9.93
N ARG A 84 -2.17 10.58 10.88
CA ARG A 84 -1.10 10.93 11.84
C ARG A 84 0.27 11.18 11.20
N ARG A 85 0.46 10.77 9.94
CA ARG A 85 1.70 10.93 9.16
C ARG A 85 1.54 11.89 7.98
N GLY A 86 0.41 12.61 7.91
CA GLY A 86 0.16 13.60 6.87
C GLY A 86 -0.06 13.02 5.49
N VAL A 87 -0.50 11.76 5.38
CA VAL A 87 -1.01 11.19 4.12
C VAL A 87 -2.53 11.20 4.18
N VAL A 88 -3.16 12.00 3.33
CA VAL A 88 -4.60 12.26 3.36
C VAL A 88 -5.19 12.21 1.96
N SER A 89 -6.42 11.69 1.86
CA SER A 89 -7.27 11.82 0.67
C SER A 89 -8.08 13.11 0.71
N ALA A 90 -8.74 13.44 -0.39
CA ALA A 90 -9.70 14.54 -0.46
C ALA A 90 -10.81 14.46 0.60
N GLN A 91 -11.18 13.26 1.07
CA GLN A 91 -12.21 13.06 2.10
C GLN A 91 -11.66 13.16 3.53
N SER A 92 -10.35 12.97 3.71
CA SER A 92 -9.72 12.94 5.04
C SER A 92 -8.84 14.15 5.33
N ALA A 93 -8.64 15.03 4.34
CA ALA A 93 -7.92 16.28 4.48
C ALA A 93 -8.69 17.27 5.38
N VAL A 94 -7.95 18.13 6.08
CA VAL A 94 -8.54 19.23 6.84
C VAL A 94 -9.04 20.30 5.87
N ASP A 95 -10.16 20.95 6.19
CA ASP A 95 -10.74 22.00 5.35
C ASP A 95 -9.69 23.06 4.98
N GLY A 96 -9.60 23.34 3.67
CA GLY A 96 -8.64 24.29 3.11
C GLY A 96 -7.23 23.73 2.87
N MET A 97 -6.96 22.46 3.18
CA MET A 97 -5.72 21.78 2.83
C MET A 97 -5.86 20.92 1.57
N GLN A 98 -4.78 20.84 0.79
CA GLN A 98 -4.68 19.93 -0.35
C GLN A 98 -4.46 18.49 0.11
N ASP A 99 -4.99 17.53 -0.65
CA ASP A 99 -4.69 16.12 -0.46
C ASP A 99 -3.41 15.70 -1.16
N ASN A 100 -2.83 14.59 -0.72
CA ASN A 100 -1.58 14.06 -1.24
C ASN A 100 -1.64 12.54 -1.42
N LEU A 101 -2.83 11.97 -1.56
CA LEU A 101 -2.99 10.54 -1.80
C LEU A 101 -2.55 10.21 -3.23
N ALA A 102 -1.58 9.31 -3.35
CA ALA A 102 -1.10 8.83 -4.63
C ALA A 102 -2.20 8.06 -5.36
N ALA A 103 -2.29 8.25 -6.69
CA ALA A 103 -3.27 7.56 -7.52
C ALA A 103 -3.19 6.03 -7.35
N GLY A 104 -4.34 5.35 -7.32
CA GLY A 104 -4.42 3.90 -7.14
C GLY A 104 -4.26 3.41 -5.69
N PHE A 105 -4.03 4.31 -4.74
CA PHE A 105 -4.14 4.03 -3.32
C PHE A 105 -5.48 4.50 -2.78
N GLU A 106 -5.96 3.82 -1.74
CA GLU A 106 -7.24 4.12 -1.08
C GLU A 106 -7.05 4.23 0.42
N ILE A 107 -7.86 5.07 1.08
CA ILE A 107 -7.90 5.17 2.54
C ILE A 107 -8.93 4.16 3.06
N ALA A 108 -8.47 3.21 3.85
CA ALA A 108 -9.29 2.12 4.38
C ALA A 108 -9.31 2.11 5.91
N GLY A 109 -10.46 1.71 6.45
CA GLY A 109 -10.64 1.47 7.89
C GLY A 109 -10.10 0.11 8.31
N LEU A 110 -9.86 -0.07 9.61
CA LEU A 110 -9.41 -1.36 10.16
C LEU A 110 -10.41 -2.50 9.89
N GLY A 111 -11.71 -2.21 9.83
CA GLY A 111 -12.74 -3.22 9.54
C GLY A 111 -12.61 -3.85 8.15
N GLU A 112 -12.17 -3.09 7.15
CA GLU A 112 -11.94 -3.62 5.80
C GLU A 112 -10.74 -4.57 5.78
N PHE A 113 -9.65 -4.20 6.46
CA PHE A 113 -8.49 -5.07 6.65
C PHE A 113 -8.87 -6.37 7.38
N THR A 114 -9.59 -6.25 8.51
CA THR A 114 -10.02 -7.42 9.28
C THR A 114 -10.89 -8.36 8.45
N ARG A 115 -11.81 -7.82 7.63
CA ARG A 115 -12.64 -8.65 6.73
C ARG A 115 -11.78 -9.45 5.76
N ALA A 116 -10.84 -8.80 5.08
CA ALA A 116 -9.98 -9.51 4.13
C ALA A 116 -9.07 -10.55 4.80
N VAL A 117 -8.60 -10.28 6.03
CA VAL A 117 -7.83 -11.27 6.80
C VAL A 117 -8.68 -12.49 7.16
N LEU A 118 -9.96 -12.30 7.50
CA LEU A 118 -10.88 -13.40 7.79
C LEU A 118 -11.15 -14.28 6.56
N ASP A 119 -11.20 -13.68 5.38
CA ASP A 119 -11.45 -14.39 4.11
C ASP A 119 -10.17 -15.01 3.51
N ALA A 120 -8.99 -14.63 4.00
CA ALA A 120 -7.71 -15.08 3.46
C ALA A 120 -7.22 -16.40 4.10
N ASP A 121 -6.53 -17.21 3.30
CA ASP A 121 -5.82 -18.38 3.83
C ASP A 121 -4.59 -17.95 4.64
N ARG A 122 -3.93 -16.86 4.25
CA ARG A 122 -2.67 -16.40 4.84
C ARG A 122 -2.60 -14.87 4.90
N LEU A 123 -2.17 -14.37 6.05
CA LEU A 123 -1.67 -13.00 6.21
C LEU A 123 -0.14 -13.05 6.27
N ILE A 124 0.52 -12.25 5.44
CA ILE A 124 1.97 -12.04 5.50
C ILE A 124 2.20 -10.58 5.88
N SER A 125 3.08 -10.33 6.85
CA SER A 125 3.45 -8.97 7.28
C SER A 125 4.93 -8.72 7.02
N ILE A 126 5.25 -7.59 6.38
CA ILE A 126 6.62 -7.13 6.06
C ILE A 126 6.86 -5.76 6.69
#